data_AF-A0A0X8HCE9-F1
#
_entry.id   AF-A0A0X8HCE9-F1
#
_cell.length_a   1.000
_cell.length_b   1.000
_cell.length_c   1.000
_cell.angle_alpha   90.00
_cell.angle_beta   90.00
_cell.angle_gamma   90.00
#
_symmetry.space_group_name_H-M   'P 1'
#
loop_
_entity.id
_entity.type
_entity.pdbx_description
1 polymer ?
#
loop_
_entity_poly.entity_id
_entity_poly.type
_entity_poly.pdbx_seq_one_letter_code
_entity_poly.pdbx_strand_id
1 'polypeptide(L)' 'MTAPTLPFADLEQVYETLATTLDALPEEQERLFLAQLALALAHRVPDVALVREAIEEARRGLAVAAS' A
#
# COMPACT_ATOMS: atom_id res chain seq x y z
N MET A 1 19.45 7.19 -9.63
CA MET A 1 18.32 7.12 -10.58
C MET A 1 17.06 6.99 -9.76
N THR A 2 16.16 7.97 -9.81
CA THR A 2 14.86 7.89 -9.13
C THR A 2 14.01 6.85 -9.85
N ALA A 3 13.47 5.88 -9.09
CA ALA A 3 12.51 4.94 -9.64
C ALA A 3 11.27 5.71 -10.14
N PRO A 4 10.65 5.32 -11.26
CA PRO A 4 9.43 5.95 -11.73
C PRO A 4 8.33 5.76 -10.67
N THR A 5 7.81 6.87 -10.15
CA THR A 5 6.66 6.87 -9.25
C THR A 5 5.40 7.14 -10.05
N LEU A 6 4.25 6.64 -9.57
CA LEU A 6 2.96 6.99 -10.15
C LEU A 6 2.73 8.51 -10.06
N PRO A 7 2.10 9.12 -11.08
CA PRO A 7 1.63 10.50 -10.98
C PRO A 7 0.52 10.58 -9.91
N PHE A 8 0.35 11.76 -9.32
CA PHE A 8 -0.58 11.96 -8.21
C PHE A 8 -2.02 11.53 -8.53
N ALA A 9 -2.51 11.81 -9.75
CA ALA A 9 -3.85 11.42 -10.18
C ALA A 9 -4.07 9.89 -10.22
N ASP A 10 -3.02 9.11 -10.48
CA ASP A 10 -3.11 7.65 -10.47
C ASP A 10 -3.04 7.12 -9.03
N LEU A 11 -2.27 7.78 -8.15
CA LEU A 11 -2.24 7.47 -6.72
C LEU A 11 -3.61 7.68 -6.07
N GLU A 12 -4.30 8.77 -6.40
CA GLU A 12 -5.65 9.07 -5.91
C GLU A 12 -6.64 7.98 -6.33
N GLN A 13 -6.62 7.55 -7.59
CA GLN A 13 -7.47 6.46 -8.08
C GLN A 13 -7.20 5.14 -7.35
N VAL A 14 -5.92 4.81 -7.09
CA VAL A 14 -5.55 3.61 -6.34
C VAL A 14 -6.05 3.70 -4.90
N TYR A 15 -5.92 4.88 -4.26
CA TYR A 15 -6.40 5.10 -2.89
C TYR A 15 -7.92 4.99 -2.78
N GLU A 16 -8.67 5.63 -3.67
CA GLU A 16 -10.13 5.55 -3.73
C GLU A 16 -10.61 4.10 -3.92
N THR A 17 -9.96 3.36 -4.81
CA THR A 17 -10.25 1.93 -5.03
C THR A 17 -9.99 1.11 -3.76
N LEU A 18 -8.88 1.38 -3.08
CA LEU A 18 -8.54 0.71 -1.82
C LEU A 18 -9.56 0.99 -0.73
N ALA A 19 -9.92 2.27 -0.53
CA ALA A 19 -10.91 2.68 0.47
C ALA A 19 -12.27 2.03 0.22
N THR A 20 -12.79 2.14 -1.00
CA THR A 20 -14.06 1.51 -1.41
C THR A 20 -14.05 -0.01 -1.21
N THR A 21 -12.91 -0.67 -1.47
CA THR A 21 -12.78 -2.11 -1.29
C THR A 21 -12.79 -2.49 0.20
N LEU A 22 -12.09 -1.73 1.05
CA LEU A 22 -12.06 -1.97 2.49
C LEU A 22 -13.44 -1.77 3.12
N ASP A 23 -14.16 -0.70 2.73
CA ASP A 23 -15.52 -0.41 3.22
C ASP A 23 -16.54 -1.52 2.89
N ALA A 24 -16.28 -2.31 1.86
CA ALA A 24 -17.13 -3.43 1.44
C ALA A 24 -16.77 -4.76 2.12
N LEU A 25 -15.66 -4.84 2.85
CA LEU A 25 -15.18 -6.05 3.52
C LEU A 25 -15.61 -6.05 5.00
N PRO A 26 -15.85 -7.23 5.60
CA PRO A 26 -15.95 -7.33 7.05
C PRO A 26 -14.63 -6.95 7.72
N GLU A 27 -14.68 -6.23 8.85
CA GLU A 27 -13.48 -5.75 9.59
C GLU A 27 -12.45 -6.85 9.86
N GLU A 28 -12.92 -8.06 10.15
CA GLU A 28 -12.08 -9.23 10.42
C GLU A 28 -11.23 -9.65 9.21
N GLN A 29 -11.67 -9.31 7.99
CA GLN A 29 -11.01 -9.67 6.74
C GLN A 29 -10.09 -8.56 6.21
N GLU A 30 -10.25 -7.31 6.64
CA GLU A 30 -9.44 -6.18 6.15
C GLU A 30 -7.94 -6.43 6.28
N ARG A 31 -7.49 -6.91 7.45
CA ARG A 31 -6.06 -7.19 7.70
C ARG A 31 -5.53 -8.27 6.79
N LEU A 32 -6.32 -9.33 6.56
CA LEU A 32 -5.93 -10.42 5.67
C LEU A 32 -5.87 -9.94 4.22
N PHE A 33 -6.86 -9.16 3.79
CA PHE A 33 -6.90 -8.53 2.47
C PHE A 33 -5.66 -7.65 2.23
N LEU A 34 -5.33 -6.76 3.17
CA LEU A 34 -4.16 -5.88 3.06
C LEU A 34 -2.84 -6.68 2.98
N ALA A 35 -2.70 -7.76 3.76
CA ALA A 35 -1.54 -8.63 3.69
C ALA A 35 -1.44 -9.34 2.32
N GLN A 36 -2.56 -9.82 1.77
CA GLN A 36 -2.61 -10.45 0.45
C GLN A 36 -2.33 -9.45 -0.68
N LEU A 37 -2.88 -8.23 -0.60
CA LEU A 37 -2.62 -7.15 -1.54
C LEU A 37 -1.13 -6.79 -1.56
N ALA A 38 -0.52 -6.61 -0.38
CA ALA A 38 0.90 -6.33 -0.25
C ALA A 38 1.76 -7.45 -0.87
N LEU A 39 1.43 -8.72 -0.61
CA LEU A 39 2.13 -9.85 -1.22
C LEU A 39 1.97 -9.90 -2.74
N ALA A 40 0.75 -9.64 -3.24
CA ALA A 40 0.46 -9.61 -4.67
C ALA A 40 1.21 -8.48 -5.39
N LEU A 41 1.32 -7.30 -4.78
CA LEU A 41 2.11 -6.18 -5.31
C LEU A 41 3.61 -6.47 -5.23
N ALA A 42 4.10 -7.03 -4.12
CA ALA A 42 5.49 -7.42 -3.96
C ALA A 42 5.94 -8.42 -5.03
N HIS A 43 5.07 -9.36 -5.43
CA HIS A 43 5.37 -10.28 -6.53
C HIS A 43 5.55 -9.59 -7.89
N ARG A 44 5.00 -8.38 -8.05
CA ARG A 44 5.11 -7.57 -9.27
C ARG A 44 6.27 -6.58 -9.23
N VAL A 45 6.89 -6.37 -8.06
CA VAL A 45 8.06 -5.51 -7.89
C VAL A 45 9.31 -6.37 -8.05
N PRO A 46 10.20 -6.08 -9.02
CA PRO A 46 11.36 -6.94 -9.31
C PRO A 46 12.52 -6.78 -8.30
N ASP A 47 12.28 -6.27 -7.09
CA ASP A 47 13.30 -6.03 -6.07
C ASP A 47 12.72 -6.10 -4.64
N VAL A 48 13.25 -7.02 -3.83
CA VAL A 48 12.87 -7.20 -2.41
C VAL A 48 13.28 -6.01 -1.53
N ALA A 49 14.34 -5.29 -1.88
CA ALA A 49 14.79 -4.12 -1.12
C ALA A 49 13.76 -2.98 -1.24
N LEU A 50 13.24 -2.74 -2.45
CA LEU A 50 12.18 -1.75 -2.68
C LEU A 50 10.89 -2.09 -1.90
N VAL A 51 10.51 -3.37 -1.87
CA VAL A 51 9.35 -3.82 -1.09
C VAL A 51 9.56 -3.57 0.41
N ARG A 52 10.75 -3.87 0.93
CA ARG A 52 11.09 -3.64 2.35
C ARG A 52 11.11 -2.16 2.70
N GLU A 53 11.64 -1.31 1.83
CA GLU A 53 11.66 0.13 2.02
C GLU A 53 10.25 0.72 2.08
N ALA A 54 9.37 0.30 1.18
CA ALA A 54 7.96 0.72 1.16
C ALA A 54 7.20 0.34 2.45
N ILE A 55 7.46 -0.84 3.01
CA ILE A 55 6.88 -1.26 4.30
C ILE A 55 7.33 -0.32 5.43
N GLU A 56 8.62 0.00 5.50
CA GLU A 56 9.14 0.92 6.51
C GLU A 56 8.64 2.35 6.33
N GLU A 57 8.44 2.81 5.09
CA GLU A 57 7.83 4.10 4.79
C GLU A 57 6.38 4.16 5.28
N ALA A 58 5.56 3.16 4.96
CA ALA A 58 4.19 3.06 5.44
C ALA A 58 4.13 3.05 6.98
N ARG A 59 5.04 2.30 7.63
CA ARG A 59 5.15 2.26 9.09
C ARG A 59 5.49 3.63 9.69
N ARG A 60 6.41 4.38 9.07
CA ARG A 60 6.76 5.74 9.52
C ARG A 60 5.58 6.72 9.33
N GLY A 61 4.83 6.60 8.23
CA GLY A 61 3.66 7.43 7.97
C GLY A 61 2.60 7.35 9.08
N LEU A 62 2.36 6.15 9.63
CA LEU A 62 1.45 5.96 10.76
C LEU A 62 1.91 6.67 12.04
N ALA A 63 3.22 6.74 12.29
CA ALA A 63 3.76 7.44 13.46
C ALA A 63 3.58 8.96 13.36
N VAL A 64 3.67 9.51 12.14
CA VAL A 64 3.46 10.95 11.89
C VAL A 64 1.99 11.33 12.01
N ALA A 65 1.07 10.50 11.54
CA ALA A 65 -0.38 10.75 11.62
C ALA A 65 -0.96 10.69 13.05
N ALA A 66 -0.23 10.07 13.99
CA ALA A 66 -0.62 9.95 15.40
C ALA A 66 -0.04 11.05 16.31
N SER A 67 0.73 11.99 15.75
CA SER A 67 1.37 13.12 16.45
C SER A 67 0.61 14.42 16.19
#